data_AF-A0A1E7ERE8-F1
#
_entry.id   AF-A0A1E7ERE8-F1
#
_cell.length_a   1.000
_cell.length_b   1.000
_cell.length_c   1.000
_cell.angle_alpha   90.00
_cell.angle_beta   90.00
_cell.angle_gamma   90.00
#
_symmetry.space_group_name_H-M   'P 1'
#
loop_
_entity.id
_entity.type
_entity.pdbx_description
1 polymer ?
#
loop_
_entity_poly.entity_id
_entity_poly.type
_entity_poly.pdbx_seq_one_letter_code
_entity_poly.pdbx_strand_id
1 'polypeptide(L)'
;MGLFDGISKAFNNKDFKSQDQRVRASHILIKGEDSDEVLTTVRNLLGEIQSRVVGGEGDESLPQVFAELARRQSQCSSKDQGGDLGLFGKGKMVKEFDLAIFPDDKSLEPPIGTVVGPVVTDFGIHIILVTDRDENKDQVEEKLARIDPDASR
;
A
#
# COMPACT_ATOMS: atom_id res chain seq x y z
N MET A 1 0.81 -18.32 -44.45
CA MET A 1 -0.08 -18.36 -43.27
C MET A 1 0.72 -18.90 -42.12
N GLY A 2 1.39 -17.98 -41.42
CA GLY A 2 2.51 -18.27 -40.54
C GLY A 2 2.08 -18.49 -39.09
N LEU A 3 2.86 -19.31 -38.41
CA LEU A 3 2.89 -19.62 -36.98
C LEU A 3 3.00 -18.39 -36.04
N PHE A 4 2.85 -17.17 -36.55
CA PHE A 4 3.04 -15.91 -35.82
C PHE A 4 1.74 -15.37 -35.20
N ASP A 5 0.56 -15.73 -35.70
CA ASP A 5 -0.73 -15.24 -35.17
C ASP A 5 -1.08 -15.84 -33.79
N GLY A 6 -0.45 -16.96 -33.43
CA GLY A 6 -0.62 -17.62 -32.13
C GLY A 6 0.21 -17.01 -31.00
N ILE A 7 1.29 -16.29 -31.32
CA ILE A 7 2.21 -15.76 -30.32
C ILE A 7 1.76 -14.37 -29.84
N SER A 8 1.26 -13.50 -30.74
CA SER A 8 0.80 -12.16 -30.35
C SER A 8 -0.37 -12.13 -29.36
N LYS A 9 -1.17 -13.20 -29.25
CA LYS A 9 -2.27 -13.27 -28.27
C LYS A 9 -1.85 -13.79 -26.88
N ALA A 10 -0.70 -14.45 -26.75
CA ALA A 10 -0.23 -14.98 -25.48
C ALA A 10 0.58 -13.96 -24.66
N PHE A 11 1.04 -12.87 -25.28
CA PHE A 11 1.81 -11.79 -24.64
C PHE A 11 0.97 -10.53 -24.43
N ASN A 12 -0.24 -10.68 -23.87
CA ASN A 12 -0.92 -9.51 -23.33
C ASN A 12 -0.17 -9.07 -22.05
N ASN A 13 0.76 -8.15 -22.25
CA ASN A 13 1.76 -7.61 -21.32
C ASN A 13 1.18 -6.81 -20.14
N LYS A 14 0.07 -7.26 -19.55
CA LYS A 14 -0.54 -6.66 -18.35
C LYS A 14 -0.16 -7.41 -17.07
N ASP A 15 -0.02 -8.73 -17.14
CA ASP A 15 0.24 -9.55 -15.95
C ASP A 15 1.69 -9.43 -15.44
N PHE A 16 2.66 -9.17 -16.33
CA PHE A 16 4.08 -9.08 -15.96
C PHE A 16 4.44 -7.75 -15.26
N LYS A 17 3.72 -6.66 -15.55
CA LYS A 17 3.98 -5.33 -14.94
C LYS A 17 3.44 -5.21 -13.51
N SER A 18 2.45 -6.03 -13.13
CA SER A 18 1.80 -5.93 -11.81
C SER A 18 2.64 -6.55 -10.68
N GLN A 19 3.61 -7.41 -10.98
CA GLN A 19 4.31 -8.19 -9.94
C GLN A 19 5.53 -7.48 -9.32
N ASP A 20 6.07 -6.45 -9.97
CA ASP A 20 7.25 -5.72 -9.49
C ASP A 20 6.93 -4.43 -8.72
N GLN A 21 5.64 -4.12 -8.49
CA GLN A 21 5.26 -2.97 -7.68
C GLN A 21 5.45 -3.24 -6.20
N ARG A 22 6.22 -2.37 -5.54
CA ARG A 22 6.41 -2.40 -4.08
C ARG A 22 5.93 -1.11 -3.45
N VAL A 23 5.35 -1.22 -2.27
CA VAL A 23 4.87 -0.11 -1.46
C VAL A 23 5.57 -0.15 -0.12
N ARG A 24 5.96 1.01 0.41
CA ARG A 24 6.25 1.17 1.82
C ARG A 24 5.03 1.78 2.49
N ALA A 25 4.60 1.16 3.59
CA ALA A 25 3.47 1.67 4.35
C ALA A 25 3.71 1.48 5.86
N SER A 26 3.08 2.35 6.63
CA SER A 26 2.93 2.19 8.08
C SER A 26 1.49 1.84 8.40
N HIS A 27 1.24 1.12 9.50
CA HIS A 27 -0.12 0.84 9.95
C HIS A 27 -0.33 1.00 11.45
N ILE A 28 -1.58 1.23 11.83
CA ILE A 28 -2.08 1.15 13.21
C ILE A 28 -3.12 0.04 13.23
N LEU A 29 -2.85 -0.99 14.04
CA LEU A 29 -3.77 -2.11 14.27
C LEU A 29 -4.52 -1.91 15.58
N ILE A 30 -5.84 -1.87 15.51
CA ILE A 30 -6.72 -1.97 16.67
C ILE A 30 -7.36 -3.36 16.64
N LYS A 31 -7.02 -4.24 17.60
CA LYS A 31 -7.64 -5.58 17.64
C LYS A 31 -9.06 -5.49 18.16
N GLY A 32 -9.89 -6.39 17.67
CA GLY A 32 -11.30 -6.50 18.01
C GLY A 32 -12.15 -6.56 16.76
N GLU A 33 -13.40 -6.95 16.95
CA GLU A 33 -14.41 -6.92 15.90
C GLU A 33 -14.86 -5.48 15.62
N ASP A 34 -15.69 -5.29 14.61
CA ASP A 34 -16.28 -4.01 14.21
C ASP A 34 -17.37 -3.52 15.19
N SER A 35 -17.10 -3.62 16.50
CA SER A 35 -17.98 -3.14 17.56
C SER A 35 -17.94 -1.61 17.67
N ASP A 36 -18.98 -1.03 18.27
CA ASP A 36 -19.09 0.42 18.47
C ASP A 36 -17.91 1.02 19.25
N GLU A 37 -17.35 0.27 20.21
CA GLU A 37 -16.20 0.68 21.00
C GLU A 37 -14.95 0.79 20.12
N VAL A 38 -14.63 -0.25 19.35
CA VAL A 38 -13.48 -0.28 18.44
C VAL A 38 -13.63 0.79 17.36
N LEU A 39 -14.82 0.92 16.77
CA LEU A 39 -15.09 1.95 15.77
C LEU A 39 -14.99 3.37 16.36
N THR A 40 -15.33 3.56 17.63
CA THR A 40 -15.11 4.84 18.32
C THR A 40 -13.63 5.14 18.47
N THR A 41 -12.81 4.17 18.86
CA THR A 41 -11.35 4.33 18.91
C THR A 41 -10.77 4.71 17.54
N VAL A 42 -11.19 4.01 16.48
CA VAL A 42 -10.74 4.29 15.11
C VAL A 42 -11.16 5.69 14.66
N ARG A 43 -12.40 6.10 14.92
CA ARG A 43 -12.88 7.46 14.58
C ARG A 43 -12.09 8.53 15.31
N ASN A 44 -11.83 8.36 16.60
CA ASN A 44 -11.04 9.30 17.38
C ASN A 44 -9.61 9.41 16.84
N LEU A 45 -9.01 8.27 16.50
CA LEU A 45 -7.67 8.21 15.94
C LEU A 45 -7.56 8.93 14.58
N LEU A 46 -8.51 8.71 13.68
CA LEU A 46 -8.58 9.41 12.39
C LEU A 46 -8.81 10.91 12.56
N GLY A 47 -9.68 11.29 13.51
CA GLY A 47 -9.92 12.69 13.87
C GLY A 47 -8.66 13.37 14.41
N GLU A 48 -7.89 12.67 15.25
CA GLU A 48 -6.62 13.19 15.78
C GLU A 48 -5.57 13.37 14.68
N ILE A 49 -5.42 12.38 13.76
CA ILE A 49 -4.54 12.51 12.60
C ILE A 49 -4.92 13.73 11.76
N GLN A 50 -6.21 13.87 11.42
CA GLN A 50 -6.70 14.97 10.60
C GLN A 50 -6.48 16.32 11.30
N SER A 51 -6.79 16.40 12.60
CA SER A 51 -6.61 17.64 13.37
C SER A 51 -5.15 18.08 13.43
N ARG A 52 -4.21 17.14 13.60
CA ARG A 52 -2.79 17.47 13.70
C ARG A 52 -2.16 17.82 12.34
N VAL A 53 -2.65 17.22 11.26
CA VAL A 53 -2.08 17.42 9.91
C VAL A 53 -2.75 18.57 9.14
N VAL A 54 -4.05 18.78 9.31
CA VAL A 54 -4.83 19.83 8.61
C VAL A 54 -5.06 21.06 9.50
N GLY A 55 -5.06 20.89 10.83
CA GLY A 55 -5.48 21.91 11.80
C GLY A 55 -4.41 22.92 12.24
N GLY A 56 -3.17 22.82 11.75
CA GLY A 56 -2.22 23.94 11.83
C GLY A 56 -1.74 24.36 13.24
N GLU A 57 -1.80 23.48 14.24
CA GLU A 57 -1.16 23.75 15.56
C GLU A 57 0.28 23.21 15.66
N GLY A 58 0.80 22.57 14.60
CA GLY A 58 2.19 22.13 14.53
C GLY A 58 2.66 21.93 13.10
N ASP A 59 3.95 22.19 12.86
CA ASP A 59 4.69 21.90 11.62
C ASP A 59 4.95 20.38 11.46
N GLU A 60 4.05 19.54 11.99
CA GLU A 60 4.25 18.10 12.09
C GLU A 60 3.83 17.41 10.79
N SER A 61 4.76 16.66 10.21
CA SER A 61 4.47 15.88 9.01
C SER A 61 3.52 14.71 9.33
N LEU A 62 2.62 14.38 8.41
CA LEU A 62 1.71 13.22 8.54
C LEU A 62 2.43 11.91 8.96
N PRO A 63 3.59 11.53 8.37
CA PRO A 63 4.33 10.35 8.82
C PRO A 63 4.78 10.41 10.28
N GLN A 64 5.14 11.58 10.79
CA GLN A 64 5.58 11.76 12.18
C GLN A 64 4.41 11.59 13.15
N VAL A 65 3.28 12.26 12.88
CA VAL A 65 2.05 12.13 13.66
C VAL A 65 1.58 10.67 13.67
N PHE A 66 1.57 10.03 12.50
CA PHE A 66 1.17 8.65 12.36
C PHE A 66 2.08 7.70 13.16
N ALA A 67 3.40 7.90 13.10
CA ALA A 67 4.36 7.09 13.85
C ALA A 67 4.19 7.26 15.37
N GLU A 68 3.91 8.46 15.86
CA GLU A 68 3.62 8.70 17.27
C GLU A 68 2.37 7.95 17.72
N LEU A 69 1.28 8.09 16.96
CA LEU A 69 0.02 7.45 17.25
C LEU A 69 0.11 5.91 17.15
N ALA A 70 0.88 5.40 16.19
CA ALA A 70 1.16 3.98 16.08
C ALA A 70 1.88 3.45 17.33
N ARG A 71 2.90 4.15 17.83
CA ARG A 71 3.61 3.76 19.08
C ARG A 71 2.67 3.70 20.28
N ARG A 72 1.69 4.62 20.35
CA ARG A 72 0.76 4.73 21.48
C ARG A 72 -0.40 3.74 21.41
N GLN A 73 -1.00 3.57 20.23
CA GLN A 73 -2.31 2.90 20.07
C GLN A 73 -2.23 1.56 19.34
N SER A 74 -1.21 1.33 18.50
CA SER A 74 -1.13 0.10 17.70
C SER A 74 -0.86 -1.12 18.57
N GLN A 75 -1.57 -2.21 18.27
CA GLN A 75 -1.42 -3.51 18.90
C GLN A 75 -0.63 -4.51 18.04
N CYS A 76 0.05 -4.02 17.01
CA CYS A 76 1.01 -4.78 16.20
C CYS A 76 2.44 -4.60 16.75
N SER A 77 3.33 -5.56 16.46
CA SER A 77 4.76 -5.48 16.82
C SER A 77 5.50 -4.34 16.12
N SER A 78 4.99 -3.87 14.98
CA SER A 78 5.54 -2.72 14.24
C SER A 78 5.38 -1.39 14.99
N LYS A 79 4.59 -1.33 16.08
CA LYS A 79 4.37 -0.11 16.86
C LYS A 79 5.66 0.56 17.31
N ASP A 80 6.68 -0.21 17.67
CA ASP A 80 7.97 0.31 18.16
C ASP A 80 8.79 0.99 17.06
N GLN A 81 8.44 0.73 15.80
CA GLN A 81 8.98 1.39 14.61
C GLN A 81 8.00 2.43 14.04
N GLY A 82 7.02 2.88 14.82
CA GLY A 82 6.00 3.82 14.34
C GLY A 82 5.01 3.19 13.35
N GLY A 83 4.81 1.88 13.44
CA GLY A 83 3.89 1.14 12.57
C GLY A 83 4.46 0.78 11.20
N ASP A 84 5.72 1.12 10.91
CA ASP A 84 6.36 0.84 9.61
C ASP A 84 6.43 -0.66 9.32
N LEU A 85 5.96 -1.05 8.13
CA LEU A 85 5.99 -2.43 7.64
C LEU A 85 7.14 -2.67 6.65
N GLY A 86 7.89 -1.63 6.31
CA GLY A 86 8.92 -1.69 5.27
C GLY A 86 8.31 -1.83 3.86
N LEU A 87 9.16 -2.16 2.89
CA LEU A 87 8.76 -2.33 1.49
C LEU A 87 8.21 -3.74 1.23
N PHE A 88 6.95 -3.85 0.82
CA PHE A 88 6.30 -5.10 0.46
C PHE A 88 5.62 -4.99 -0.91
N GLY A 89 5.44 -6.14 -1.58
CA GLY A 89 4.71 -6.21 -2.86
C GLY A 89 3.32 -6.82 -2.69
N LYS A 90 2.55 -6.85 -3.78
CA LYS A 90 1.20 -7.45 -3.82
C LYS A 90 1.23 -8.92 -3.34
N GLY A 91 0.22 -9.32 -2.59
CA GLY A 91 0.04 -10.67 -2.04
C GLY A 91 0.92 -11.00 -0.82
N LYS A 92 1.62 -10.01 -0.24
CA LYS A 92 2.41 -10.22 0.99
C LYS A 92 1.63 -9.98 2.28
N MET A 93 0.50 -9.27 2.19
CA MET A 93 -0.39 -8.97 3.30
C MET A 93 -1.68 -9.79 3.19
N VAL A 94 -2.52 -9.75 4.24
CA VAL A 94 -3.87 -10.32 4.17
C VAL A 94 -4.69 -9.67 3.06
N LYS A 95 -5.64 -10.42 2.52
CA LYS A 95 -6.37 -10.08 1.29
C LYS A 95 -6.99 -8.68 1.34
N GLU A 96 -7.64 -8.33 2.43
CA GLU A 96 -8.35 -7.05 2.60
C GLU A 96 -7.35 -5.88 2.64
N PHE A 97 -6.22 -6.07 3.33
CA PHE A 97 -5.13 -5.09 3.37
C PHE A 97 -4.49 -4.95 1.99
N ASP A 98 -4.20 -6.07 1.33
CA ASP A 98 -3.55 -6.10 0.03
C ASP A 98 -4.41 -5.40 -1.03
N LEU A 99 -5.73 -5.65 -1.04
CA LEU A 99 -6.67 -4.98 -1.94
C LEU A 99 -6.81 -3.49 -1.66
N ALA A 100 -6.66 -3.06 -0.40
CA ALA A 100 -6.68 -1.64 -0.05
C ALA A 100 -5.47 -0.87 -0.59
N ILE A 101 -4.32 -1.54 -0.77
CA ILE A 101 -3.06 -0.90 -1.23
C ILE A 101 -2.76 -1.16 -2.71
N PHE A 102 -3.12 -2.36 -3.21
CA PHE A 102 -2.94 -2.85 -4.57
C PHE A 102 -4.27 -3.29 -5.20
N PRO A 103 -5.26 -2.39 -5.32
CA PRO A 103 -6.52 -2.69 -5.99
C PRO A 103 -6.29 -3.16 -7.42
N ASP A 104 -7.25 -3.94 -7.94
CA ASP A 104 -7.19 -4.45 -9.32
C ASP A 104 -7.35 -3.32 -10.35
N ASP A 105 -8.11 -2.28 -10.00
CA ASP A 105 -8.15 -1.02 -10.75
C ASP A 105 -7.06 -0.07 -10.23
N LYS A 106 -6.04 0.17 -11.07
CA LYS A 106 -4.91 1.05 -10.76
C LYS A 106 -5.31 2.50 -10.47
N SER A 107 -6.45 2.96 -11.00
CA SER A 107 -6.94 4.31 -10.72
C SER A 107 -7.41 4.50 -9.28
N LEU A 108 -7.63 3.39 -8.56
CA LEU A 108 -8.02 3.38 -7.15
C LEU A 108 -6.81 3.24 -6.21
N GLU A 109 -5.58 3.15 -6.73
CA GLU A 109 -4.40 3.03 -5.88
C GLU A 109 -4.23 4.28 -5.00
N PRO A 110 -4.09 4.11 -3.68
CA PRO A 110 -3.91 5.25 -2.79
C PRO A 110 -2.55 5.94 -3.06
N PRO A 111 -2.54 7.27 -3.25
CA PRO A 111 -1.30 8.00 -3.50
C PRO A 111 -0.41 8.07 -2.27
N ILE A 112 0.87 8.34 -2.49
CA ILE A 112 1.83 8.54 -1.40
C ILE A 112 1.37 9.71 -0.51
N GLY A 113 1.52 9.56 0.81
CA GLY A 113 1.11 10.55 1.79
C GLY A 113 -0.39 10.53 2.10
N THR A 114 -1.09 9.44 1.77
CA THR A 114 -2.51 9.28 2.13
C THR A 114 -2.73 8.21 3.18
N VAL A 115 -3.75 8.46 4.01
CA VAL A 115 -4.26 7.50 4.98
C VAL A 115 -5.39 6.70 4.34
N VAL A 116 -5.30 5.38 4.43
CA VAL A 116 -6.21 4.39 3.86
C VAL A 116 -6.86 3.61 5.00
N GLY A 117 -8.16 3.38 4.88
CA GLY A 117 -8.95 2.65 5.86
C GLY A 117 -10.08 3.48 6.47
N PRO A 118 -10.76 2.95 7.50
CA PRO A 118 -10.46 1.70 8.20
C PRO A 118 -10.60 0.44 7.33
N VAL A 119 -9.63 -0.48 7.43
CA VAL A 119 -9.64 -1.79 6.74
C VAL A 119 -9.85 -2.88 7.78
N VAL A 120 -10.94 -3.64 7.66
CA VAL A 120 -11.27 -4.74 8.58
C VAL A 120 -10.62 -6.03 8.08
N THR A 121 -10.03 -6.79 8.99
CA THR A 121 -9.40 -8.10 8.75
C THR A 121 -9.69 -9.01 9.94
N ASP A 122 -9.35 -10.29 9.83
CA ASP A 122 -9.41 -11.24 10.95
C ASP A 122 -8.52 -10.85 12.15
N PHE A 123 -7.55 -9.96 11.96
CA PHE A 123 -6.69 -9.46 13.04
C PHE A 123 -7.27 -8.24 13.77
N GLY A 124 -8.34 -7.64 13.23
CA GLY A 124 -8.93 -6.38 13.66
C GLY A 124 -8.92 -5.31 12.57
N ILE A 125 -8.97 -4.06 13.00
CA ILE A 125 -9.09 -2.88 12.12
C ILE A 125 -7.73 -2.23 11.92
N HIS A 126 -7.37 -2.00 10.66
CA HIS A 126 -6.14 -1.36 10.23
C HIS A 126 -6.41 0.03 9.67
N ILE A 127 -5.60 0.98 10.08
CA ILE A 127 -5.45 2.27 9.42
C ILE A 127 -4.05 2.28 8.82
N ILE A 128 -3.91 2.66 7.56
CA ILE A 128 -2.67 2.48 6.79
C ILE A 128 -2.23 3.82 6.24
N LEU A 129 -0.94 4.13 6.29
CA LEU A 129 -0.34 5.30 5.65
C LEU A 129 0.63 4.83 4.56
N VAL A 130 0.38 5.21 3.32
CA VAL A 130 1.30 4.95 2.21
C VAL A 130 2.44 5.98 2.27
N THR A 131 3.67 5.53 2.50
CA THR A 131 4.83 6.42 2.66
C THR A 131 5.71 6.45 1.43
N ASP A 132 5.72 5.38 0.62
CA ASP A 132 6.50 5.32 -0.60
C ASP A 132 5.95 4.28 -1.59
N ARG A 133 6.24 4.44 -2.88
CA ARG A 133 5.95 3.47 -3.94
C ARG A 133 7.17 3.32 -4.84
N ASP A 134 7.70 2.11 -4.91
CA ASP A 134 8.76 1.72 -5.83
C ASP A 134 8.12 1.01 -7.03
N GLU A 135 7.93 1.79 -8.11
CA GLU A 135 7.61 1.25 -9.42
C GLU A 135 8.94 0.91 -10.10
N ASN A 136 9.32 -0.37 -10.09
CA ASN A 136 10.54 -0.86 -10.73
C ASN A 136 10.44 -0.74 -12.27
N LYS A 137 10.47 0.50 -12.80
CA LYS A 137 10.33 0.79 -14.24
C LYS A 137 11.56 0.33 -15.03
N ASP A 138 12.72 0.30 -14.40
CA ASP A 138 14.00 0.10 -15.07
C ASP A 138 14.29 -1.37 -15.41
N GLN A 139 13.80 -2.33 -14.63
CA GLN A 139 14.06 -3.76 -14.87
C GLN A 139 13.22 -4.35 -16.02
N VAL A 140 12.13 -3.68 -16.40
CA VAL A 140 11.26 -4.14 -17.49
C VAL A 140 11.91 -3.84 -18.84
N GLU A 141 12.49 -2.65 -19.03
CA GLU A 141 13.19 -2.30 -20.28
C GLU A 141 14.46 -3.13 -20.48
N GLU A 142 15.24 -3.36 -19.42
CA GLU A 142 16.47 -4.17 -19.52
C GLU A 142 16.17 -5.65 -19.84
N LYS A 143 15.09 -6.23 -19.30
CA LYS A 143 14.69 -7.61 -19.63
C LYS A 143 14.08 -7.72 -21.03
N LEU A 144 13.32 -6.72 -21.50
CA LEU A 144 12.82 -6.70 -22.89
C LEU A 144 13.96 -6.58 -23.90
N ALA A 145 14.98 -5.75 -23.63
CA ALA A 145 16.15 -5.59 -24.49
C ALA A 145 17.01 -6.87 -24.63
N ARG A 146 16.91 -7.79 -23.65
CA ARG A 146 17.61 -9.08 -23.67
C ARG A 146 16.84 -10.20 -24.38
N ILE A 147 15.53 -10.03 -24.61
CA ILE A 147 14.67 -11.04 -25.25
C ILE A 147 14.61 -10.84 -26.77
N ASP A 148 14.74 -9.60 -27.26
CA ASP A 148 14.84 -9.31 -28.69
C ASP A 148 15.85 -8.17 -28.97
N PRO A 149 17.13 -8.46 -29.30
CA PRO A 149 18.12 -7.44 -29.59
C PRO A 149 17.89 -6.68 -30.92
N ASP A 150 16.89 -7.08 -31.73
CA ASP A 150 16.59 -6.47 -33.05
C ASP A 150 15.29 -5.63 -33.05
N ALA A 151 14.59 -5.47 -31.92
CA ALA A 151 13.36 -4.66 -31.86
C ALA A 151 13.60 -3.13 -31.98
N SER A 152 14.85 -2.71 -32.16
CA SER A 152 15.26 -1.31 -32.35
C SER A 152 15.68 -0.98 -33.80
N ARG A 153 15.32 -1.81 -34.79
CA ARG A 153 15.57 -1.52 -36.21
C ARG A 153 14.30 -1.28 -37.01
#